data_AF-A0A2S5LBK3-F1
#
_entry.id   AF-A0A2S5LBK3-F1
#
_cell.length_a   1.000
_cell.length_b   1.000
_cell.length_c   1.000
_cell.angle_alpha   90.00
_cell.angle_beta   90.00
_cell.angle_gamma   90.00
#
_symmetry.space_group_name_H-M   'P 1'
#
loop_
_entity.id
_entity.type
_entity.pdbx_description
1 polymer ?
#
loop_
_entity_poly.entity_id
_entity_poly.type
_entity_poly.pdbx_seq_one_letter_code
_entity_poly.pdbx_strand_id
1 'polypeptide(L)' 'MGVTYPEEAIGKKDQDYFTPRFSEQCVASDQEVLLLGLPKIFIESVEDADGNLNWVEVYKSPVLVDDKVVGTV' A
#
# COMPACT_ATOMS: atom_id res chain seq x y z
N MET A 1 -14.60 -3.59 -0.75
CA MET A 1 -13.53 -2.67 -0.32
C MET A 1 -12.91 -2.07 -1.56
N GLY A 2 -12.72 -0.76 -1.58
CA GLY A 2 -12.18 -0.05 -2.74
C GLY A 2 -13.14 0.98 -3.33
N VAL A 3 -12.63 1.74 -4.30
CA VAL A 3 -13.36 2.77 -5.04
C VAL A 3 -14.13 2.17 -6.21
N THR A 4 -15.20 2.85 -6.65
CA THR A 4 -15.96 2.39 -7.84
C THR A 4 -15.18 2.67 -9.10
N TYR A 5 -14.53 3.83 -9.14
CA TYR A 5 -13.70 4.27 -10.26
C TYR A 5 -12.29 4.64 -9.76
N PRO A 6 -11.22 4.26 -10.48
CA PRO A 6 -9.84 4.50 -10.05
C PRO A 6 -9.53 5.97 -9.72
N GLU A 7 -10.13 6.92 -10.43
CA GLU A 7 -9.94 8.35 -10.20
C GLU A 7 -10.36 8.82 -8.81
N GLU A 8 -11.28 8.11 -8.14
CA GLU A 8 -11.71 8.42 -6.78
C GLU A 8 -10.59 8.23 -5.76
N ALA A 9 -9.58 7.40 -6.08
CA ALA A 9 -8.42 7.18 -5.22
C ALA A 9 -7.35 8.27 -5.34
N ILE A 10 -7.45 9.16 -6.33
CA ILE A 10 -6.45 10.23 -6.53
C ILE A 10 -6.50 11.23 -5.37
N GLY A 11 -5.35 11.46 -4.74
CA GLY A 11 -5.22 12.38 -3.60
C GLY A 11 -5.69 11.79 -2.27
N LYS A 12 -6.01 10.49 -2.23
CA LYS A 12 -6.41 9.76 -1.04
C LYS A 12 -5.25 8.93 -0.47
N LYS A 13 -5.39 8.50 0.78
CA LYS A 13 -4.45 7.63 1.48
C LYS A 13 -5.16 6.34 1.88
N ASP A 14 -4.41 5.28 2.18
CA ASP A 14 -5.00 4.00 2.61
C ASP A 14 -5.93 4.15 3.82
N GLN A 15 -5.59 5.03 4.75
CA GLN A 15 -6.40 5.35 5.93
C GLN A 15 -7.79 5.95 5.60
N ASP A 16 -8.02 6.45 4.39
CA ASP A 16 -9.34 6.92 3.96
C ASP A 16 -10.29 5.76 3.61
N TYR A 17 -9.76 4.53 3.42
CA TYR A 17 -10.51 3.37 2.96
C TYR A 17 -10.36 2.12 3.84
N PHE A 18 -9.26 2.02 4.58
CA PHE A 18 -8.88 0.82 5.31
C PHE A 18 -8.75 1.07 6.82
N THR A 19 -8.73 -0.01 7.59
CA THR A 19 -8.53 0.07 9.03
C THR A 19 -7.13 0.59 9.36
N PRO A 20 -6.94 1.26 10.52
CA PRO A 20 -5.64 1.78 10.94
C PRO A 20 -4.54 0.74 10.85
N ARG A 21 -4.82 -0.49 11.30
CA ARG A 21 -3.89 -1.62 11.28
C ARG A 21 -3.39 -1.96 9.88
N PHE A 22 -4.25 -1.96 8.87
CA PHE A 22 -3.83 -2.23 7.49
C PHE A 22 -3.08 -1.04 6.92
N SER A 23 -3.60 0.19 7.08
CA SER A 23 -2.92 1.38 6.55
C SER A 23 -1.53 1.60 7.14
N GLU A 24 -1.31 1.25 8.42
CA GLU A 24 0.02 1.33 9.05
C GLU A 24 1.00 0.30 8.48
N GLN A 25 0.53 -0.92 8.17
CA GLN A 25 1.34 -1.93 7.48
C GLN A 25 1.77 -1.42 6.10
N CYS A 26 0.83 -0.84 5.32
CA CYS A 26 1.13 -0.30 3.99
C CYS A 26 2.14 0.84 4.05
N VAL A 27 1.99 1.79 4.99
CA VAL A 27 2.94 2.90 5.18
C VAL A 27 4.33 2.39 5.54
N ALA A 28 4.42 1.39 6.44
CA ALA A 28 5.71 0.82 6.83
C ALA A 28 6.41 0.12 5.65
N SER A 29 5.65 -0.67 4.87
CA SER A 29 6.20 -1.36 3.69
C SER A 29 6.59 -0.38 2.57
N ASP A 30 5.80 0.67 2.33
CA ASP A 30 6.15 1.74 1.38
C ASP A 30 7.43 2.47 1.79
N GLN A 31 7.54 2.85 3.06
CA GLN A 31 8.74 3.52 3.57
C GLN A 31 9.99 2.66 3.40
N GLU A 32 9.90 1.35 3.66
CA GLU A 32 11.03 0.44 3.46
C GLU A 32 11.47 0.41 2.00
N VAL A 33 10.53 0.27 1.05
CA VAL A 33 10.83 0.26 -0.39
C VAL A 33 11.42 1.59 -0.85
N LEU A 34 10.88 2.72 -0.40
CA LEU A 34 11.37 4.05 -0.72
C LEU A 34 12.79 4.31 -0.18
N LEU A 35 13.09 3.86 1.04
CA LEU A 35 14.40 4.05 1.67
C LEU A 35 15.48 3.17 1.03
N LEU A 36 15.15 1.93 0.69
CA LEU A 36 16.10 0.99 0.10
C LEU A 36 16.26 1.18 -1.40
N GLY A 37 15.23 1.70 -2.09
CA GLY A 37 15.20 1.77 -3.55
C GLY A 37 15.19 0.38 -4.20
N LEU A 38 14.66 -0.64 -3.51
CA LEU A 38 14.61 -2.03 -3.97
C LEU A 38 13.21 -2.62 -3.81
N PRO A 39 12.76 -3.49 -4.74
CA PRO A 39 11.49 -4.17 -4.61
C PRO A 39 11.52 -5.24 -3.52
N LYS A 40 10.36 -5.49 -2.90
CA LYS A 40 10.21 -6.48 -1.82
C LYS A 40 8.79 -7.06 -1.78
N ILE A 41 8.69 -8.29 -1.26
CA ILE A 41 7.42 -8.96 -0.96
C ILE A 41 7.15 -8.85 0.54
N PHE A 42 5.90 -8.54 0.88
CA PHE A 42 5.38 -8.40 2.23
C PHE A 42 4.18 -9.35 2.42
N ILE A 43 4.00 -9.81 3.65
CA ILE A 43 2.79 -10.53 4.06
C ILE A 43 2.04 -9.59 5.00
N GLU A 44 0.95 -9.02 4.49
CA GLU A 44 0.14 -8.04 5.21
C GLU A 44 -1.21 -8.66 5.58
N SER A 45 -1.82 -8.15 6.64
CA SER A 45 -3.11 -8.63 7.11
C SER A 45 -4.18 -7.56 6.94
N VAL A 46 -5.24 -7.90 6.22
CA VAL A 46 -6.34 -7.01 5.83
C VAL A 46 -7.65 -7.49 6.45
N GLU A 47 -8.42 -6.56 6.98
CA GLU A 47 -9.77 -6.83 7.47
C GLU A 47 -10.77 -6.63 6.34
N ASP A 48 -11.66 -7.60 6.12
CA ASP A 48 -12.74 -7.45 5.14
C ASP A 48 -13.94 -6.66 5.70
N ALA A 49 -14.98 -6.49 4.89
CA ALA A 49 -16.16 -5.72 5.27
C ALA A 49 -16.98 -6.37 6.42
N ASP A 50 -16.79 -7.66 6.66
CA ASP A 50 -17.45 -8.41 7.73
C ASP A 50 -16.59 -8.48 9.01
N GLY A 51 -15.40 -7.86 9.00
CA GLY A 51 -14.47 -7.85 10.12
C GLY A 51 -13.55 -9.07 10.19
N ASN A 52 -13.53 -9.93 9.17
CA ASN A 52 -12.67 -11.11 9.18
C ASN A 52 -11.24 -10.75 8.79
N LEU A 53 -10.29 -11.43 9.42
CA LEU A 53 -8.87 -11.24 9.15
C LEU A 53 -8.39 -12.13 8.02
N ASN A 54 -7.90 -11.50 6.95
CA ASN A 54 -7.30 -12.15 5.80
C ASN A 54 -5.81 -11.81 5.70
N TRP A 55 -5.03 -12.67 5.07
CA TRP A 55 -3.61 -12.45 4.79
C TRP A 55 -3.39 -12.34 3.29
N VAL A 56 -2.59 -11.35 2.88
CA VAL A 56 -2.27 -11.07 1.49
C VAL A 56 -0.77 -10.99 1.30
N GLU A 57 -0.30 -11.54 0.19
CA GLU A 57 1.06 -11.30 -0.29
C GLU A 57 1.05 -10.06 -1.18
N VAL A 58 1.88 -9.09 -0.84
CA VAL A 58 1.98 -7.80 -1.53
C VAL A 58 3.40 -7.63 -2.05
N TYR A 59 3.54 -7.51 -3.36
CA TYR A 59 4.78 -7.06 -3.98
C TYR A 59 4.75 -5.53 -4.07
N LYS A 60 5.84 -4.88 -3.64
CA LYS A 60 6.02 -3.43 -3.80
C LYS A 60 7.37 -3.12 -4.44
N SER A 61 7.39 -2.16 -5.36
CA SER A 61 8.59 -1.70 -6.07
C SER A 61 8.71 -0.18 -6.03
N PRO A 62 9.93 0.39 -5.99
CA PRO A 62 10.07 1.83 -6.15
C PRO A 62 9.66 2.24 -7.57
N VAL A 63 9.02 3.40 -7.68
CA VAL A 63 8.74 4.07 -8.96
C VAL A 63 9.79 5.14 -9.16
N LEU A 64 10.46 5.10 -10.32
CA LEU A 64 11.52 6.04 -10.68
C LEU A 64 11.08 6.95 -11.83
N VAL A 65 11.40 8.23 -11.73
CA VAL A 65 11.29 9.23 -12.80
C VAL A 65 12.61 9.99 -12.84
N ASP A 66 13.26 10.04 -14.01
CA ASP A 66 14.58 10.66 -14.19
C ASP A 66 15.61 10.20 -13.13
N ASP A 67 15.69 8.88 -12.90
CA ASP A 67 16.54 8.21 -11.90
C ASP A 67 16.28 8.62 -10.44
N LYS A 68 15.16 9.26 -10.15
CA LYS A 68 14.73 9.62 -8.79
C LYS A 68 13.53 8.81 -8.36
N VAL A 69 13.59 8.27 -7.14
CA VAL A 69 12.46 7.60 -6.52
C VAL A 69 11.37 8.63 -6.21
N VAL A 70 10.16 8.42 -6.72
CA VAL A 70 9.01 9.32 -6.53
C VAL A 70 7.83 8.68 -5.81
N GLY A 71 7.85 7.36 -5.62
CA GLY A 71 6.76 6.62 -5.01
C GLY A 71 6.98 5.11 -5.03
N THR A 72 5.90 4.37 -4.77
CA THR A 72 5.83 2.90 -4.81
C THR A 72 4.69 2.45 -5.73
N VAL A 73 4.77 1.19 -6.18
CA VAL A 73 3.72 0.46 -6.91
C VAL A 73 3.67 -0.99 -6.44
#